data_AF-A0AAE1Q2A6-F1
#
_entry.id   AF-A0AAE1Q2A6-F1
#
_cell.length_a   1.000
_cell.length_b   1.000
_cell.length_c   1.000
_cell.angle_alpha   90.00
_cell.angle_beta   90.00
_cell.angle_gamma   90.00
#
_symmetry.space_group_name_H-M   'P 1'
#
loop_
_entity.id
_entity.type
_entity.pdbx_description
1 polymer ?
#
loop_
_entity_poly.entity_id
_entity_poly.type
_entity_poly.pdbx_seq_one_letter_code
_entity_poly.pdbx_strand_id
1 'polypeptide(L)'
;MEAGRKEAREKRIGFRGRIVGMHEAGQSIQTIANNLGISTRTVLRWIRRSEDTDWYGNLPRGRPPRCTTPAQRRDIIQAAEADPQTNAVAIRESLHLDVSERTVRRVLH
;
A
#
# COMPACT_ATOMS: atom_id res chain seq x y z
N MET A 1 -21.49 -8.84 -4.06
CA MET A 1 -20.16 -8.69 -4.72
C MET A 1 -18.96 -8.77 -3.76
N GLU A 2 -19.13 -8.63 -2.45
CA GLU A 2 -18.03 -8.63 -1.48
C GLU A 2 -17.52 -10.03 -1.12
N ALA A 3 -18.43 -11.00 -0.97
CA ALA A 3 -18.10 -12.40 -0.66
C ALA A 3 -17.17 -13.06 -1.71
N GLY A 4 -17.44 -12.87 -3.01
CA GLY A 4 -16.61 -13.46 -4.07
C GLY A 4 -15.18 -12.90 -4.14
N ARG A 5 -14.96 -11.64 -3.72
CA ARG A 5 -13.61 -11.06 -3.66
C ARG A 5 -12.77 -11.66 -2.53
N LYS A 6 -13.41 -11.99 -1.40
CA LYS A 6 -12.77 -12.64 -0.25
C LYS A 6 -12.34 -14.07 -0.60
N GLU A 7 -13.24 -14.86 -1.19
CA GLU A 7 -12.96 -16.25 -1.58
C GLU A 7 -11.80 -16.34 -2.58
N ALA A 8 -11.80 -15.49 -3.61
CA ALA A 8 -10.71 -15.43 -4.59
C ALA A 8 -9.36 -15.00 -3.99
N ARG A 9 -9.38 -14.26 -2.87
CA ARG A 9 -8.16 -13.89 -2.12
C ARG A 9 -7.65 -15.07 -1.32
N GLU A 10 -8.52 -15.77 -0.61
CA GLU A 10 -8.17 -16.96 0.17
C GLU A 10 -7.59 -18.06 -0.71
N LYS A 11 -8.23 -18.36 -1.85
CA LYS A 11 -7.69 -19.31 -2.85
C LYS A 11 -6.27 -18.94 -3.30
N ARG A 12 -6.00 -17.66 -3.54
CA ARG A 12 -4.67 -17.18 -3.94
C ARG A 12 -3.64 -17.30 -2.80
N ILE A 13 -4.02 -16.97 -1.58
CA ILE A 13 -3.16 -17.11 -0.39
C ILE A 13 -2.82 -18.59 -0.17
N GLY A 14 -3.83 -19.46 -0.18
CA GLY A 14 -3.64 -20.91 -0.04
C GLY A 14 -2.77 -21.50 -1.16
N PHE A 15 -2.96 -21.06 -2.41
CA PHE A 15 -2.11 -21.48 -3.53
C PHE A 15 -0.64 -21.11 -3.32
N ARG A 16 -0.37 -19.90 -2.80
CA ARG A 16 0.99 -19.43 -2.52
C ARG A 16 1.62 -20.16 -1.32
N GLY A 17 0.84 -20.43 -0.27
CA GLY A 17 1.28 -21.25 0.85
C GLY A 17 1.63 -22.68 0.43
N ARG A 18 0.88 -23.27 -0.52
CA ARG A 18 1.19 -24.60 -1.08
C ARG A 18 2.57 -24.66 -1.75
N ILE A 19 2.98 -23.60 -2.44
CA ILE A 19 4.32 -23.52 -3.07
C ILE A 19 5.40 -23.65 -1.98
N VAL A 20 5.28 -22.88 -0.91
CA VAL A 20 6.27 -22.84 0.18
C VAL A 20 6.27 -24.16 0.94
N GLY A 21 5.10 -24.70 1.28
CA GLY A 21 5.02 -26.00 1.96
C GLY A 21 5.62 -27.16 1.16
N MET A 22 5.52 -27.15 -0.19
CA MET A 22 6.21 -28.13 -1.02
C MET A 22 7.74 -27.97 -0.98
N HIS A 23 8.23 -26.74 -0.92
CA HIS A 23 9.66 -26.46 -0.80
C HIS A 23 10.21 -26.87 0.57
N GLU A 24 9.49 -26.57 1.65
CA GLU A 24 9.82 -27.01 3.02
C GLU A 24 9.81 -28.53 3.15
N ALA A 25 8.97 -29.22 2.37
CA ALA A 25 8.98 -30.68 2.24
C ALA A 25 10.16 -31.23 1.39
N GLY A 26 11.10 -30.38 0.97
CA GLY A 26 12.31 -30.76 0.24
C GLY A 26 12.13 -30.94 -1.27
N GLN A 27 10.98 -30.54 -1.84
CA GLN A 27 10.80 -30.62 -3.30
C GLN A 27 11.64 -29.57 -4.03
N SER A 28 12.23 -29.96 -5.16
CA SER A 28 12.98 -29.03 -6.01
C SER A 28 12.04 -27.98 -6.63
N ILE A 29 12.58 -26.77 -6.89
CA ILE A 29 11.87 -25.68 -7.54
C ILE A 29 11.25 -26.12 -8.89
N GLN A 30 11.95 -26.95 -9.65
CA GLN A 30 11.50 -27.42 -10.95
C GLN A 30 10.36 -28.44 -10.83
N THR A 31 10.43 -29.33 -9.84
CA THR A 31 9.34 -30.26 -9.50
C THR A 31 8.09 -29.49 -9.11
N ILE A 32 8.21 -28.48 -8.25
CA ILE A 32 7.07 -27.65 -7.80
C ILE A 32 6.44 -26.91 -8.99
N ALA A 33 7.27 -26.33 -9.86
CA ALA A 33 6.84 -25.61 -11.05
C ALA A 33 6.02 -26.52 -11.99
N ASN A 34 6.51 -27.72 -12.27
CA ASN A 34 5.83 -28.71 -13.11
C ASN A 34 4.52 -29.19 -12.45
N ASN A 35 4.54 -29.48 -11.15
CA ASN A 35 3.38 -29.97 -10.40
C ASN A 35 2.23 -28.95 -10.34
N LEU A 36 2.56 -27.65 -10.29
CA LEU A 36 1.59 -26.57 -10.16
C LEU A 36 1.30 -25.85 -11.48
N GLY A 37 1.98 -26.21 -12.58
CA GLY A 37 1.80 -25.59 -13.89
C GLY A 37 2.19 -24.10 -13.93
N ILE A 38 3.21 -23.71 -13.17
CA ILE A 38 3.68 -22.31 -13.07
C ILE A 38 5.17 -22.20 -13.37
N SER A 39 5.65 -20.98 -13.65
CA SER A 39 7.08 -20.78 -13.89
C SER A 39 7.92 -21.01 -12.64
N THR A 40 9.14 -21.53 -12.81
CA THR A 40 10.16 -21.62 -11.75
C THR A 40 10.45 -20.26 -11.12
N ARG A 41 10.37 -19.17 -11.90
CA ARG A 41 10.48 -17.79 -11.40
C ARG A 41 9.37 -17.43 -10.41
N THR A 42 8.15 -17.91 -10.65
CA THR A 42 7.02 -17.72 -9.71
C THR A 42 7.24 -18.48 -8.42
N VAL A 43 7.72 -19.72 -8.50
CA VAL A 43 8.07 -20.55 -7.33
C VAL A 43 9.14 -19.86 -6.50
N LEU A 44 10.28 -19.51 -7.11
CA LEU A 44 11.40 -18.83 -6.46
C LEU A 44 10.99 -17.49 -5.82
N ARG A 45 10.12 -16.72 -6.48
CA ARG A 45 9.60 -15.47 -5.93
C ARG A 45 8.86 -15.67 -4.61
N TRP A 46 8.04 -16.72 -4.50
CA TRP A 46 7.25 -16.97 -3.29
C TRP A 46 8.07 -17.56 -2.16
N ILE A 47 9.06 -18.41 -2.47
CA ILE A 47 10.04 -18.91 -1.48
C ILE A 47 10.85 -17.75 -0.88
N ARG A 48 11.46 -16.90 -1.71
CA ARG A 48 12.21 -15.73 -1.21
C ARG A 48 11.34 -14.79 -0.39
N ARG A 49 10.08 -14.63 -0.80
CA ARG A 49 9.15 -13.76 -0.08
C ARG A 49 8.73 -14.34 1.27
N SER A 50 8.66 -15.67 1.42
CA SER A 50 8.36 -16.27 2.74
C SER A 50 9.51 -16.09 3.72
N GLU A 51 10.76 -16.06 3.23
CA GLU A 51 11.93 -15.77 4.06
C GLU A 51 11.88 -14.33 4.60
N ASP A 52 11.39 -13.38 3.79
CA ASP A 52 11.26 -11.97 4.18
C ASP A 52 9.96 -11.65 4.95
N THR A 53 8.89 -12.44 4.80
CA THR A 53 7.56 -12.11 5.32
C THR A 53 6.68 -13.36 5.48
N ASP A 54 6.08 -13.55 6.66
CA ASP A 54 5.08 -14.61 6.94
C ASP A 54 3.69 -14.38 6.30
N TRP A 55 3.61 -13.63 5.18
CA TRP A 55 2.36 -13.24 4.55
C TRP A 55 2.29 -13.44 3.04
N TYR A 56 1.37 -14.32 2.62
CA TYR A 56 1.15 -14.70 1.23
C TYR A 56 0.11 -13.84 0.49
N GLY A 57 -0.50 -12.85 1.14
CA GLY A 57 -1.43 -11.94 0.48
C GLY A 57 -0.71 -10.86 -0.35
N ASN A 58 -1.50 -10.11 -1.12
CA ASN A 58 -0.99 -8.88 -1.70
C ASN A 58 -0.78 -7.86 -0.57
N LEU A 59 0.36 -7.17 -0.58
CA LEU A 59 0.56 -6.00 0.26
C LEU A 59 -0.44 -4.91 -0.12
N PRO A 60 -0.89 -4.09 0.85
CA PRO A 60 -1.63 -2.88 0.53
C PRO A 60 -0.79 -2.03 -0.43
N ARG A 61 -1.41 -1.57 -1.51
CA ARG A 61 -0.73 -0.64 -2.42
C ARG A 61 -0.67 0.71 -1.72
N GLY A 62 0.54 1.19 -1.46
CA GLY A 62 0.74 2.56 -1.01
C GLY A 62 0.21 3.54 -2.05
N ARG A 63 -0.41 4.63 -1.59
CA ARG A 63 -0.59 5.81 -2.44
C ARG A 63 0.72 6.60 -2.43
N PRO A 64 1.01 7.38 -3.48
CA PRO A 64 2.10 8.34 -3.43
C PRO A 64 1.99 9.22 -2.17
N PRO A 65 3.13 9.61 -1.58
CA PRO A 65 3.11 10.52 -0.44
C PRO A 65 2.39 11.82 -0.80
N ARG A 66 1.76 12.45 0.19
CA ARG A 66 1.13 13.76 0.01
C ARG A 66 2.23 14.81 -0.20
N CYS A 67 1.93 15.83 -1.00
CA CYS A 67 2.84 16.97 -1.19
C CYS A 67 2.98 17.85 0.06
N THR A 68 2.08 17.74 1.03
CA THR A 68 2.13 18.44 2.33
C THR A 68 2.65 17.52 3.41
N THR A 69 3.55 18.02 4.25
CA THR A 69 4.00 17.33 5.46
C THR A 69 2.93 17.35 6.56
N PRO A 70 2.99 16.46 7.57
CA PRO A 70 2.09 16.51 8.72
C PRO A 70 2.19 17.83 9.50
N ALA A 71 3.38 18.44 9.57
CA ALA A 71 3.57 19.75 10.21
C ALA A 71 2.82 20.84 9.47
N GLN A 72 3.04 20.98 8.16
CA GLN A 72 2.34 21.96 7.31
C GLN A 72 0.82 21.83 7.40
N ARG A 73 0.30 20.60 7.48
CA ARG A 73 -1.15 20.40 7.65
C ARG A 73 -1.67 20.92 8.98
N ARG A 74 -0.92 20.74 10.07
CA ARG A 74 -1.29 21.30 11.37
C ARG A 74 -1.27 22.82 11.33
N ASP A 75 -0.24 23.41 10.71
CA ASP A 75 -0.11 24.87 10.60
C ASP A 75 -1.28 25.47 9.78
N ILE A 76 -1.66 24.81 8.67
CA ILE A 76 -2.84 25.19 7.87
C ILE A 76 -4.13 25.15 8.70
N ILE A 77 -4.32 24.09 9.49
CA ILE A 77 -5.52 23.92 10.33
C ILE A 77 -5.53 25.00 11.43
N GLN A 78 -4.42 25.23 12.11
CA GLN A 78 -4.31 26.26 13.15
C GLN A 78 -4.55 27.67 12.59
N ALA A 79 -4.05 27.98 11.40
CA ALA A 79 -4.30 29.26 10.75
C ALA A 79 -5.79 29.46 10.45
N ALA A 80 -6.48 28.42 10.00
CA ALA A 80 -7.92 28.48 9.73
C ALA A 80 -8.77 28.54 11.02
N GLU A 81 -8.31 27.91 12.11
CA GLU A 81 -8.97 27.99 13.42
C GLU A 81 -8.80 29.37 14.07
N ALA A 82 -7.62 29.99 13.89
CA ALA A 82 -7.33 31.32 14.43
C ALA A 82 -8.14 32.43 13.76
N ASP A 83 -8.40 32.32 12.44
CA ASP A 83 -9.33 33.19 11.73
C ASP A 83 -10.20 32.39 10.74
N PRO A 84 -11.43 32.04 11.14
CA PRO A 84 -12.35 31.28 10.30
C PRO A 84 -12.80 31.97 9.01
N GLN A 85 -12.61 33.28 8.87
CA GLN A 85 -12.94 34.02 7.64
C GLN A 85 -11.77 34.06 6.66
N THR A 86 -10.58 33.63 7.08
CA THR A 86 -9.40 33.60 6.21
C THR A 86 -9.59 32.59 5.08
N ASN A 87 -9.15 32.98 3.87
CA ASN A 87 -9.22 32.15 2.68
C ASN A 87 -7.93 31.32 2.46
N ALA A 88 -8.03 30.27 1.65
CA ALA A 88 -6.89 29.37 1.37
C ALA A 88 -5.69 30.04 0.67
N VAL A 89 -5.89 31.18 -0.01
CA VAL A 89 -4.81 31.95 -0.65
C VAL A 89 -3.99 32.65 0.42
N ALA A 90 -4.68 33.34 1.33
CA ALA A 90 -4.10 34.04 2.46
C ALA A 90 -3.35 33.08 3.39
N ILE A 91 -3.90 31.88 3.69
CA ILE A 91 -3.19 30.85 4.48
C ILE A 91 -1.91 30.38 3.79
N ARG A 92 -1.97 30.18 2.47
CA ARG A 92 -0.78 29.75 1.71
C ARG A 92 0.31 30.82 1.77
N GLU A 93 -0.08 32.08 1.58
CA GLU A 93 0.84 33.22 1.58
C GLU A 93 1.42 33.49 2.95
N SER A 94 0.61 33.46 4.01
CA SER A 94 1.05 33.69 5.39
C SER A 94 2.00 32.61 5.90
N LEU A 95 1.79 31.36 5.49
CA LEU A 95 2.65 30.22 5.85
C LEU A 95 3.78 29.97 4.83
N HIS A 96 3.91 30.82 3.80
CA HIS A 96 4.89 30.70 2.71
C HIS A 96 4.97 29.29 2.10
N LEU A 97 3.82 28.66 1.89
CA LEU A 97 3.74 27.27 1.46
C LEU A 97 3.94 27.15 -0.06
N ASP A 98 4.90 26.32 -0.47
CA ASP A 98 5.09 25.91 -1.86
C ASP A 98 4.12 24.78 -2.27
N VAL A 99 2.82 25.03 -2.08
CA VAL A 99 1.75 24.14 -2.57
C VAL A 99 0.63 24.95 -3.21
N SER A 100 -0.12 24.31 -4.11
CA SER A 100 -1.30 24.96 -4.70
C SER A 100 -2.35 25.32 -3.63
N GLU A 101 -3.10 26.39 -3.84
CA GLU A 101 -4.24 26.73 -2.98
C GLU A 101 -5.28 25.61 -2.93
N ARG A 102 -5.44 24.85 -4.02
CA ARG A 102 -6.30 23.66 -4.06
C ARG A 102 -5.83 22.57 -3.10
N THR A 103 -4.53 22.48 -2.84
CA THR A 103 -3.97 21.60 -1.81
C THR A 103 -4.34 22.09 -0.42
N VAL A 104 -4.21 23.39 -0.15
CA VAL A 104 -4.60 23.99 1.13
C VAL A 104 -6.10 23.77 1.39
N ARG A 105 -6.97 24.05 0.42
CA ARG A 105 -8.42 23.75 0.52
C ARG A 105 -8.69 22.27 0.82
N ARG A 106 -7.95 21.35 0.20
CA ARG A 106 -8.09 19.90 0.45
C ARG A 106 -7.62 19.47 1.84
N VAL A 107 -6.81 20.27 2.52
CA VAL A 107 -6.44 20.02 3.92
C VAL A 107 -7.57 20.42 4.86
N LEU A 108 -8.32 21.48 4.51
CA LEU A 108 -9.43 22.05 5.29
C LEU A 108 -10.78 21.31 5.12
N HIS A 109 -10.92 20.49 4.07
CA HIS A 109 -12.09 19.65 3.80
C HIS A 109 -11.80 18.19 4.10
#